data_AF-R7BIB2-F1
#
_entry.id   AF-R7BIB2-F1
#
_cell.length_a   1.000
_cell.length_b   1.000
_cell.length_c   1.000
_cell.angle_alpha   90.00
_cell.angle_beta   90.00
_cell.angle_gamma   90.00
#
_symmetry.space_group_name_H-M   'P 1'
#
loop_
_entity.id
_entity.type
_entity.pdbx_description
1 polymer ?
#
loop_
_entity_poly.entity_id
_entity_poly.type
_entity_poly.pdbx_seq_one_letter_code
_entity_poly.pdbx_strand_id
1 'polypeptide(L)'
;MKKTKKIGIVFLIALLLYVIMTILFVSVFPRIYLANKYDTKMSDYKVYDYCPGNFHYDIDYWAVVWHDSYLVYKAKDDGRIFNVKFMNFRYYDAYQMKEVSEWLTDELKNTVDENIDMVNIRDTAVYGIYDEEKDKYKNVVWTKDNVGEIIKAGRTGEIFIKTDDINRYINESRNENKYTDSLYGYDMNSKFRDYMAKLDAVFVEKYHDDNIHIVLHQNELPGCKSYYGFYGIDLNEFDKYAGEFVNINLEDNYDY
;
A
#
# COMPACT_ATOMS: atom_id res chain seq x y z
N MET A 1 16.10 -8.05 -53.01
CA MET A 1 15.22 -6.86 -52.86
C MET A 1 13.76 -7.18 -52.54
N LYS A 2 13.00 -7.96 -53.34
CA LYS A 2 11.57 -8.26 -53.03
C LYS A 2 11.34 -8.98 -51.69
N LYS A 3 12.19 -9.95 -51.31
CA LYS A 3 12.13 -10.64 -50.01
C LYS A 3 12.45 -9.71 -48.83
N THR A 4 13.47 -8.86 -48.97
CA THR A 4 13.88 -7.88 -47.94
C THR A 4 12.79 -6.83 -47.69
N LYS A 5 12.11 -6.32 -48.74
CA LYS A 5 10.95 -5.44 -48.60
C LYS A 5 9.76 -6.12 -47.91
N LYS A 6 9.51 -7.41 -48.18
CA LYS A 6 8.44 -8.19 -47.51
C LYS A 6 8.73 -8.38 -46.01
N ILE A 7 9.97 -8.67 -45.64
CA ILE A 7 10.39 -8.80 -44.23
C ILE A 7 10.22 -7.46 -43.49
N GLY A 8 10.62 -6.34 -44.11
CA GLY A 8 10.44 -5.01 -43.51
C GLY A 8 8.97 -4.65 -43.22
N ILE A 9 8.05 -5.03 -44.13
CA ILE A 9 6.61 -4.83 -43.92
C ILE A 9 6.09 -5.68 -42.74
N VAL A 10 6.53 -6.93 -42.62
CA VAL A 10 6.13 -7.81 -41.51
C VAL A 10 6.59 -7.24 -40.16
N PHE A 11 7.84 -6.76 -40.07
CA PHE A 11 8.34 -6.09 -38.87
C PHE A 11 7.54 -4.83 -38.52
N LEU A 12 7.18 -4.02 -39.52
CA LEU A 12 6.38 -2.81 -39.31
C LEU A 12 4.99 -3.15 -38.75
N ILE A 13 4.34 -4.18 -39.29
CA ILE A 13 3.03 -4.66 -38.81
C ILE A 13 3.16 -5.19 -37.38
N ALA A 14 4.19 -5.97 -37.08
CA ALA A 14 4.43 -6.49 -35.73
C ALA A 14 4.66 -5.36 -34.71
N LEU A 15 5.42 -4.32 -35.08
CA LEU A 15 5.66 -3.16 -34.25
C LEU A 15 4.36 -2.37 -34.00
N LEU A 16 3.55 -2.16 -35.04
CA LEU A 16 2.24 -1.50 -34.92
C LEU A 16 1.30 -2.28 -33.99
N LEU A 17 1.23 -3.60 -34.16
CA LEU A 17 0.44 -4.48 -33.28
C LEU A 17 0.93 -4.41 -31.83
N TYR A 18 2.25 -4.42 -31.63
CA TYR A 18 2.84 -4.26 -30.30
C TYR A 18 2.42 -2.93 -29.66
N VAL A 19 2.57 -1.80 -30.37
CA VAL A 19 2.18 -0.48 -29.86
C VAL A 19 0.68 -0.41 -29.55
N ILE A 20 -0.18 -0.94 -30.43
CA ILE A 20 -1.64 -0.97 -30.20
C ILE A 20 -1.96 -1.81 -28.96
N MET A 21 -1.36 -2.99 -28.83
CA MET A 21 -1.54 -3.84 -27.66
C MET A 21 -1.08 -3.14 -26.39
N THR A 22 0.07 -2.49 -26.40
CA THR A 22 0.54 -1.69 -25.26
C THR A 22 -0.45 -0.60 -24.90
N ILE A 23 -0.98 0.17 -25.86
CA ILE A 23 -1.99 1.21 -25.59
C ILE A 23 -3.26 0.61 -24.97
N LEU A 24 -3.71 -0.55 -25.45
CA LEU A 24 -4.89 -1.23 -24.91
C LEU A 24 -4.68 -1.64 -23.45
N PHE A 25 -3.57 -2.32 -23.14
CA PHE A 25 -3.26 -2.81 -21.80
C PHE A 25 -2.92 -1.71 -20.79
N VAL A 26 -2.25 -0.65 -21.26
CA VAL A 26 -1.77 0.44 -20.41
C VAL A 26 -2.81 1.54 -20.24
N SER A 27 -3.68 1.78 -21.22
CA SER A 27 -4.60 2.91 -21.16
C SER A 27 -6.06 2.51 -21.17
N VAL A 28 -6.49 1.57 -22.01
CA VAL A 28 -7.91 1.32 -22.26
C VAL A 28 -8.49 0.34 -21.24
N PHE A 29 -7.87 -0.84 -21.10
CA PHE A 29 -8.36 -1.91 -20.24
C PHE A 29 -8.43 -1.56 -18.75
N PRO A 30 -7.46 -0.85 -18.14
CA PRO A 30 -7.58 -0.47 -16.74
C PRO A 30 -8.75 0.50 -16.51
N ARG A 31 -9.04 1.40 -17.47
CA ARG A 31 -10.20 2.29 -17.39
C ARG A 31 -11.53 1.56 -17.57
N ILE A 32 -11.59 0.54 -18.43
CA ILE A 32 -12.75 -0.35 -18.52
C ILE A 32 -12.96 -1.08 -17.18
N TYR A 33 -11.88 -1.61 -16.61
CA TYR A 33 -11.91 -2.27 -15.31
C TYR A 33 -12.47 -1.35 -14.22
N LEU A 34 -11.93 -0.13 -14.08
CA LEU A 34 -12.38 0.82 -13.07
C LEU A 34 -13.84 1.23 -13.28
N ALA A 35 -14.22 1.55 -14.52
CA ALA A 35 -15.60 1.91 -14.89
C ALA A 35 -16.59 0.81 -14.51
N ASN A 36 -16.26 -0.45 -14.81
CA ASN A 36 -17.11 -1.59 -14.48
C ASN A 36 -17.15 -1.86 -12.97
N LYS A 37 -16.02 -1.71 -12.26
CA LYS A 37 -15.94 -1.99 -10.82
C LYS A 37 -16.74 -0.97 -10.02
N TYR A 38 -16.60 0.31 -10.34
CA TYR A 38 -17.17 1.42 -9.58
C TYR A 38 -18.48 1.96 -10.14
N ASP A 39 -19.01 1.38 -11.21
CA ASP A 39 -20.21 1.87 -11.92
C ASP A 39 -20.08 3.34 -12.36
N THR A 40 -18.94 3.66 -12.98
CA THR A 40 -18.60 5.01 -13.48
C THR A 40 -18.29 4.97 -14.98
N LYS A 41 -17.97 6.12 -15.59
CA LYS A 41 -17.59 6.16 -17.01
C LYS A 41 -16.07 6.04 -17.14
N MET A 42 -15.62 5.40 -18.22
CA MET A 42 -14.18 5.36 -18.56
C MET A 42 -13.53 6.75 -18.66
N SER A 43 -14.33 7.78 -19.01
CA SER A 43 -13.88 9.17 -19.10
C SER A 43 -13.58 9.81 -17.74
N ASP A 44 -14.02 9.18 -16.65
CA ASP A 44 -13.87 9.69 -15.29
C ASP A 44 -12.49 9.31 -14.71
N TYR A 45 -11.72 8.50 -15.43
CA TYR A 45 -10.35 8.13 -15.07
C TYR A 45 -9.36 8.63 -16.11
N LYS A 46 -8.37 9.38 -15.64
CA LYS A 46 -7.26 9.86 -16.46
C LYS A 46 -5.96 9.20 -15.99
N VAL A 47 -5.15 8.71 -16.93
CA VAL A 47 -3.77 8.30 -16.62
C VAL A 47 -3.03 9.55 -16.13
N TYR A 48 -2.58 9.51 -14.89
CA TYR A 48 -1.83 10.57 -14.23
C TYR A 48 -0.33 10.38 -14.42
N ASP A 49 0.14 9.15 -14.20
CA ASP A 49 1.55 8.78 -14.33
C ASP A 49 1.70 7.29 -14.68
N TYR A 50 2.90 6.88 -15.08
CA TYR A 50 3.26 5.51 -15.39
C TYR A 50 4.61 5.17 -14.75
N CYS A 51 4.60 4.14 -13.90
CA CYS A 51 5.83 3.61 -13.32
C CYS A 51 6.23 2.33 -14.08
N PRO A 52 7.32 2.38 -14.86
CA PRO A 52 7.80 1.21 -15.57
C PRO A 52 8.24 0.13 -14.57
N GLY A 53 8.07 -1.14 -14.97
CA GLY A 53 8.57 -2.26 -14.20
C GLY A 53 10.08 -2.16 -14.05
N ASN A 54 10.59 -2.44 -12.85
CA ASN A 54 12.00 -2.30 -12.52
C ASN A 54 12.49 -3.46 -11.66
N PHE A 55 13.81 -3.69 -11.70
CA PHE A 55 14.48 -4.53 -10.73
C PHE A 55 14.91 -3.65 -9.55
N HIS A 56 14.52 -4.04 -8.35
CA HIS A 56 15.06 -3.44 -7.13
C HIS A 56 15.37 -4.50 -6.08
N TYR A 57 16.27 -4.17 -5.17
CA TYR A 57 16.56 -5.05 -4.03
C TYR A 57 15.40 -4.99 -3.06
N ASP A 58 14.68 -6.10 -2.92
CA ASP A 58 13.54 -6.25 -2.02
C ASP A 58 14.03 -6.88 -0.71
N ILE A 59 13.85 -6.14 0.39
CA ILE A 59 14.34 -6.54 1.72
C ILE A 59 13.55 -7.72 2.28
N ASP A 60 12.30 -7.92 1.86
CA ASP A 60 11.46 -9.03 2.33
C ASP A 60 11.93 -10.36 1.72
N TYR A 61 12.52 -10.30 0.53
CA TYR A 61 13.08 -11.48 -0.17
C TYR A 61 14.60 -11.58 -0.08
N TRP A 62 15.27 -10.57 0.49
CA TRP A 62 16.73 -10.43 0.51
C TRP A 62 17.37 -10.59 -0.88
N ALA A 63 16.64 -10.21 -1.94
CA ALA A 63 17.00 -10.49 -3.32
C ALA A 63 16.62 -9.33 -4.24
N VAL A 64 17.28 -9.25 -5.41
CA VAL A 64 16.81 -8.38 -6.49
C VAL A 64 15.60 -9.02 -7.14
N VAL A 65 14.43 -8.41 -6.98
CA VAL A 65 13.15 -8.91 -7.48
C VAL A 65 12.64 -7.98 -8.57
N TRP A 66 11.92 -8.55 -9.54
CA TRP A 66 11.21 -7.78 -10.56
C TRP A 66 9.90 -7.24 -9.99
N HIS A 67 9.70 -5.93 -10.07
CA HIS A 67 8.43 -5.29 -9.73
C HIS A 67 7.70 -4.92 -11.01
N ASP A 68 6.46 -5.38 -11.12
CA ASP A 68 5.62 -5.11 -12.29
C ASP A 68 5.35 -3.63 -12.46
N SER A 69 5.24 -3.22 -13.72
CA SER A 69 4.80 -1.86 -14.06
C SER A 69 3.43 -1.58 -13.48
N TYR A 70 3.22 -0.35 -13.02
CA TYR A 70 1.92 0.09 -12.53
C TYR A 70 1.58 1.48 -13.07
N LEU A 71 0.28 1.74 -13.09
CA LEU A 71 -0.26 2.99 -13.60
C LEU A 71 -0.86 3.77 -12.45
N VAL A 72 -0.66 5.08 -12.51
CA VAL A 72 -1.26 6.01 -11.59
C VAL A 72 -2.43 6.68 -12.30
N TYR A 73 -3.59 6.66 -11.67
CA TYR A 73 -4.82 7.22 -12.19
C TYR A 73 -5.27 8.39 -11.33
N LYS A 74 -5.89 9.37 -11.98
CA LYS A 74 -6.65 10.43 -11.31
C LYS A 74 -8.14 10.24 -11.60
N ALA A 75 -8.93 10.09 -10.55
CA ALA A 75 -10.38 10.11 -10.63
C ALA A 75 -10.88 11.56 -10.82
N LYS A 76 -11.89 11.74 -11.67
CA LYS A 76 -12.45 13.04 -11.99
C LYS A 76 -13.38 13.56 -10.91
N ASP A 77 -14.10 12.66 -10.24
CA ASP A 77 -15.18 13.03 -9.31
C ASP A 77 -14.65 13.66 -8.03
N ASP A 78 -13.65 13.04 -7.40
CA ASP A 78 -13.03 13.50 -6.16
C ASP A 78 -11.57 13.96 -6.34
N GLY A 79 -11.04 13.90 -7.55
CA GLY A 79 -9.67 14.32 -7.84
C GLY A 79 -8.59 13.35 -7.33
N ARG A 80 -8.98 12.20 -6.76
CA ARG A 80 -8.07 11.27 -6.10
C ARG A 80 -7.06 10.69 -7.05
N ILE A 81 -5.83 10.57 -6.57
CA ILE A 81 -4.74 9.90 -7.25
C ILE A 81 -4.54 8.53 -6.61
N PHE A 82 -4.49 7.47 -7.41
CA PHE A 82 -4.39 6.10 -6.93
C PHE A 82 -3.75 5.19 -7.97
N ASN A 83 -3.18 4.08 -7.49
CA ASN A 83 -2.51 3.13 -8.37
C ASN A 83 -3.45 2.04 -8.86
N VAL A 84 -3.19 1.57 -10.08
CA VAL A 84 -3.74 0.34 -10.66
C VAL A 84 -2.57 -0.55 -11.09
N LYS A 85 -2.50 -1.76 -10.53
CA LYS A 85 -1.52 -2.78 -10.90
C LYS A 85 -2.17 -3.83 -11.80
N PHE A 86 -1.36 -4.39 -12.71
CA PHE A 86 -1.74 -5.55 -13.52
C PHE A 86 -0.87 -6.73 -13.11
N MET A 87 -1.48 -7.76 -12.50
CA MET A 87 -0.78 -8.94 -12.01
C MET A 87 -1.66 -10.18 -12.24
N ASN A 88 -1.05 -11.32 -12.58
CA ASN A 88 -1.77 -12.58 -12.83
C ASN A 88 -2.96 -12.42 -13.81
N PHE A 89 -2.75 -11.64 -14.88
CA PHE A 89 -3.78 -11.31 -15.88
C PHE A 89 -5.02 -10.58 -15.35
N ARG A 90 -4.90 -9.87 -14.22
CA ARG A 90 -5.98 -9.12 -13.58
C ARG A 90 -5.53 -7.72 -13.17
N TYR A 91 -6.49 -6.81 -13.07
CA TYR A 91 -6.27 -5.46 -12.56
C TYR A 91 -6.71 -5.36 -11.09
N TYR A 92 -5.94 -4.61 -10.32
CA TYR A 92 -6.18 -4.31 -8.91
C TYR A 92 -5.89 -2.83 -8.67
N ASP A 93 -6.66 -2.19 -7.81
CA ASP A 93 -6.56 -0.76 -7.60
C ASP A 93 -6.59 -0.37 -6.11
N ALA A 94 -6.01 0.79 -5.83
CA ALA A 94 -5.93 1.37 -4.49
C ALA A 94 -7.04 2.42 -4.22
N TYR A 95 -8.05 2.54 -5.09
CA TYR A 95 -8.98 3.68 -5.07
C TYR A 95 -9.66 3.86 -3.70
N GLN A 96 -10.12 2.76 -3.08
CA GLN A 96 -10.87 2.79 -1.81
C GLN A 96 -10.00 2.62 -0.55
N MET A 97 -8.66 2.56 -0.68
CA MET A 97 -7.82 2.19 0.48
C MET A 97 -7.86 3.23 1.59
N LYS A 98 -8.11 4.50 1.27
CA LYS A 98 -8.32 5.53 2.28
C LYS A 98 -9.57 5.23 3.14
N GLU A 99 -10.73 5.04 2.51
CA GLU A 99 -11.96 4.78 3.25
C GLU A 99 -11.90 3.47 4.02
N VAL A 100 -11.30 2.43 3.43
CA VAL A 100 -11.14 1.15 4.13
C VAL A 100 -10.26 1.33 5.38
N SER A 101 -9.20 2.14 5.32
CA SER A 101 -8.34 2.46 6.46
C SER A 101 -9.13 3.21 7.54
N GLU A 102 -9.92 4.20 7.15
CA GLU A 102 -10.81 4.95 8.06
C GLU A 102 -11.82 4.03 8.74
N TRP A 103 -12.48 3.14 7.99
CA TRP A 103 -13.46 2.20 8.57
C TRP A 103 -12.83 1.17 9.51
N LEU A 104 -11.64 0.66 9.17
CA LEU A 104 -10.87 -0.23 10.04
C LEU A 104 -10.45 0.50 11.32
N THR A 105 -9.98 1.73 11.19
CA THR A 105 -9.59 2.58 12.33
C THR A 105 -10.77 2.81 13.26
N ASP A 106 -11.93 3.21 12.73
CA ASP A 106 -13.14 3.43 13.51
C ASP A 106 -13.61 2.16 14.22
N GLU A 107 -13.63 1.02 13.53
CA GLU A 107 -14.01 -0.25 14.15
C GLU A 107 -13.07 -0.59 15.31
N LEU A 108 -11.76 -0.57 15.07
CA LEU A 108 -10.78 -1.00 16.05
C LEU A 108 -10.68 -0.03 17.24
N LYS A 109 -10.85 1.28 17.01
CA LYS A 109 -11.00 2.28 18.08
C LYS A 109 -12.15 1.93 19.03
N ASN A 110 -13.27 1.48 18.48
CA ASN A 110 -14.49 1.20 19.25
C ASN A 110 -14.49 -0.20 19.89
N THR A 111 -13.79 -1.17 19.30
CA THR A 111 -13.90 -2.57 19.70
C THR A 111 -12.64 -3.13 20.35
N VAL A 112 -11.48 -2.50 20.17
CA VAL A 112 -10.19 -2.96 20.67
C VAL A 112 -9.55 -1.95 21.61
N ASP A 113 -9.19 -0.75 21.13
CA ASP A 113 -8.54 0.27 21.98
C ASP A 113 -8.75 1.69 21.42
N GLU A 114 -9.20 2.61 22.27
CA GLU A 114 -9.50 4.00 21.91
C GLU A 114 -8.25 4.80 21.47
N ASN A 115 -7.05 4.35 21.84
CA ASN A 115 -5.78 4.99 21.50
C ASN A 115 -5.25 4.59 20.12
N ILE A 116 -5.89 3.64 19.43
CA ILE A 116 -5.63 3.42 18.01
C ILE A 116 -5.87 4.75 17.30
N ASP A 117 -4.95 5.21 16.46
CA ASP A 117 -5.08 6.48 15.74
C ASP A 117 -5.35 6.26 14.25
N MET A 118 -4.66 5.30 13.66
CA MET A 118 -4.72 4.94 12.25
C MET A 118 -4.46 3.44 12.07
N VAL A 119 -5.11 2.82 11.09
CA VAL A 119 -4.88 1.44 10.69
C VAL A 119 -4.50 1.43 9.22
N ASN A 120 -3.25 1.07 8.93
CA ASN A 120 -2.82 0.80 7.57
C ASN A 120 -3.49 -0.46 7.04
N ILE A 121 -3.55 -0.54 5.72
CA ILE A 121 -4.00 -1.73 5.02
C ILE A 121 -2.76 -2.38 4.42
N ARG A 122 -2.63 -3.71 4.56
CA ARG A 122 -1.54 -4.43 3.88
C ARG A 122 -1.62 -4.19 2.39
N ASP A 123 -0.45 -4.10 1.77
CA ASP A 123 -0.31 -3.96 0.34
C ASP A 123 -1.03 -5.06 -0.46
N THR A 124 -1.14 -6.25 0.11
CA THR A 124 -1.87 -7.37 -0.50
C THR A 124 -3.39 -7.23 -0.46
N ALA A 125 -3.96 -6.35 0.37
CA ALA A 125 -5.40 -6.20 0.52
C ALA A 125 -6.09 -5.60 -0.71
N VAL A 126 -5.36 -4.80 -1.49
CA VAL A 126 -5.81 -4.30 -2.79
C VAL A 126 -6.08 -5.42 -3.80
N TYR A 127 -5.47 -6.59 -3.59
CA TYR A 127 -5.76 -7.77 -4.40
C TYR A 127 -7.15 -8.32 -4.07
N GLY A 128 -7.70 -7.98 -2.91
CA GLY A 128 -8.95 -8.46 -2.36
C GLY A 128 -8.75 -9.59 -1.37
N ILE A 129 -9.85 -10.25 -0.98
CA ILE A 129 -9.81 -11.45 -0.14
C ILE A 129 -9.79 -12.67 -1.05
N TYR A 130 -8.83 -13.57 -0.86
CA TYR A 130 -8.72 -14.78 -1.67
C TYR A 130 -9.88 -15.74 -1.36
N ASP A 131 -10.61 -16.14 -2.39
CA ASP A 131 -11.66 -17.15 -2.33
C ASP A 131 -11.06 -18.47 -2.83
N GLU A 132 -10.74 -19.36 -1.89
CA GLU A 132 -10.11 -20.66 -2.17
C GLU A 132 -11.00 -21.56 -3.02
N GLU A 133 -12.31 -21.55 -2.80
CA GLU A 133 -13.25 -22.39 -3.55
C GLU A 133 -13.30 -22.00 -5.04
N LYS A 134 -13.13 -20.71 -5.32
CA LYS A 134 -13.18 -20.15 -6.68
C LYS A 134 -11.80 -19.91 -7.28
N ASP A 135 -10.73 -20.27 -6.58
CA ASP A 135 -9.32 -20.06 -6.98
C ASP A 135 -9.06 -18.63 -7.47
N LYS A 136 -9.61 -17.64 -6.74
CA LYS A 136 -9.60 -16.24 -7.19
C LYS A 136 -9.77 -15.23 -6.07
N TYR A 137 -9.21 -14.04 -6.24
CA TYR A 137 -9.51 -12.93 -5.34
C TYR A 137 -10.91 -12.34 -5.56
N LYS A 138 -11.58 -12.00 -4.46
CA LYS A 138 -12.82 -11.22 -4.39
C LYS A 138 -12.51 -9.77 -4.76
N ASN A 139 -12.69 -9.47 -6.04
CA ASN A 139 -12.59 -8.11 -6.57
C ASN A 139 -13.96 -7.44 -6.51
N VAL A 140 -14.24 -6.75 -5.41
CA VAL A 140 -15.51 -6.04 -5.15
C VAL A 140 -15.25 -4.58 -4.77
N VAL A 141 -16.31 -3.78 -4.79
CA VAL A 141 -16.31 -2.47 -4.14
C VAL A 141 -16.55 -2.70 -2.64
N TRP A 142 -15.58 -2.29 -1.81
CA TRP A 142 -15.68 -2.45 -0.36
C TRP A 142 -16.68 -1.45 0.22
N THR A 143 -17.35 -1.88 1.28
CA THR A 143 -18.26 -1.06 2.09
C THR A 143 -17.93 -1.23 3.57
N LYS A 144 -18.44 -0.35 4.43
CA LYS A 144 -18.24 -0.42 5.87
C LYS A 144 -18.67 -1.77 6.48
N ASP A 145 -19.67 -2.42 5.91
CA ASP A 145 -20.15 -3.73 6.36
C ASP A 145 -19.13 -4.86 6.12
N ASN A 146 -18.10 -4.63 5.28
CA ASN A 146 -17.06 -5.61 5.00
C ASN A 146 -15.88 -5.56 5.99
N VAL A 147 -15.82 -4.58 6.90
CA VAL A 147 -14.68 -4.38 7.81
C VAL A 147 -14.30 -5.65 8.57
N GLY A 148 -15.27 -6.35 9.16
CA GLY A 148 -14.99 -7.59 9.89
C GLY A 148 -14.43 -8.71 9.01
N GLU A 149 -14.83 -8.77 7.73
CA GLU A 149 -14.30 -9.73 6.75
C GLU A 149 -12.84 -9.39 6.40
N ILE A 150 -12.53 -8.10 6.25
CA ILE A 150 -11.18 -7.61 5.93
C ILE A 150 -10.20 -7.90 7.07
N ILE A 151 -10.61 -7.65 8.33
CA ILE A 151 -9.77 -7.95 9.50
C ILE A 151 -9.53 -9.46 9.60
N LYS A 152 -10.57 -10.28 9.55
CA LYS A 152 -10.46 -11.75 9.64
C LYS A 152 -9.61 -12.37 8.52
N ALA A 153 -9.49 -11.69 7.39
CA ALA A 153 -8.65 -12.13 6.28
C ALA A 153 -7.17 -11.73 6.43
N GLY A 154 -6.75 -11.16 7.57
CA GLY A 154 -5.38 -10.75 7.84
C GLY A 154 -4.90 -9.62 6.94
N ARG A 155 -5.81 -8.71 6.55
CA ARG A 155 -5.54 -7.63 5.59
C ARG A 155 -5.23 -6.29 6.26
N THR A 156 -5.27 -6.24 7.58
CA THR A 156 -4.77 -5.11 8.38
C THR A 156 -3.25 -5.06 8.33
N GLY A 157 -2.71 -3.89 7.98
CA GLY A 157 -1.29 -3.57 8.03
C GLY A 157 -0.88 -3.13 9.43
N GLU A 158 -0.05 -2.08 9.50
CA GLU A 158 0.33 -1.50 10.78
C GLU A 158 -0.87 -0.83 11.49
N ILE A 159 -1.02 -1.10 12.77
CA ILE A 159 -1.95 -0.44 13.67
C ILE A 159 -1.15 0.58 14.47
N PHE A 160 -1.48 1.85 14.28
CA PHE A 160 -0.80 2.94 14.96
C PHE A 160 -1.52 3.28 16.24
N ILE A 161 -0.77 3.33 17.34
CA ILE A 161 -1.23 3.71 18.67
C ILE A 161 -0.65 5.07 19.00
N LYS A 162 -1.51 6.02 19.34
CA LYS A 162 -1.09 7.34 19.78
C LYS A 162 -0.67 7.33 21.24
N THR A 163 0.40 8.05 21.56
CA THR A 163 0.85 8.31 22.93
C THR A 163 1.32 9.75 23.09
N ASP A 164 1.15 10.33 24.26
CA ASP A 164 1.67 11.68 24.56
C ASP A 164 3.18 11.67 24.91
N ASP A 165 3.76 10.49 25.20
CA ASP A 165 5.15 10.37 25.64
C ASP A 165 5.75 9.02 25.20
N ILE A 166 6.34 9.00 24.00
CA ILE A 166 6.94 7.78 23.42
C ILE A 166 8.17 7.32 24.22
N ASN A 167 8.86 8.25 24.89
CA ASN A 167 10.08 7.95 25.64
C ASN A 167 9.84 6.99 26.81
N ARG A 168 8.61 6.96 27.34
CA ARG A 168 8.21 5.99 28.39
C ARG A 168 8.22 4.54 27.92
N TYR A 169 8.27 4.32 26.61
CA TYR A 169 8.15 3.01 25.98
C TYR A 169 9.43 2.57 25.26
N ILE A 170 10.45 3.44 25.18
CA ILE A 170 11.77 3.13 24.62
C ILE A 170 12.54 2.19 25.56
N ASN A 171 13.24 1.21 24.98
CA ASN A 171 14.20 0.39 25.71
C ASN A 171 15.43 1.22 26.14
N GLU A 172 15.85 1.12 27.40
CA GLU A 172 16.97 1.89 27.97
C GLU A 172 18.26 1.77 27.15
N SER A 173 18.49 0.62 26.48
CA SER A 173 19.66 0.39 25.62
C SER A 173 19.66 1.15 24.29
N ARG A 174 18.54 1.76 23.88
CA ARG A 174 18.39 2.56 22.65
C ARG A 174 18.31 4.06 22.90
N ASN A 175 18.36 4.49 24.16
CA ASN A 175 18.15 5.88 24.60
C ASN A 175 19.21 6.87 24.07
N GLU A 176 20.27 6.38 23.42
CA GLU A 176 21.32 7.19 22.80
C GLU A 176 20.90 7.79 21.43
N ASN A 177 19.91 7.21 20.74
CA ASN A 177 19.38 7.71 19.46
C ASN A 177 18.02 8.42 19.66
N LYS A 178 18.07 9.67 20.08
CA LYS A 178 16.97 10.48 20.65
C LYS A 178 15.82 10.94 19.73
N TYR A 179 15.70 10.47 18.49
CA TYR A 179 14.69 11.02 17.57
C TYR A 179 13.99 9.92 16.78
N THR A 180 12.95 9.35 17.36
CA THR A 180 12.01 8.50 16.63
C THR A 180 10.59 8.91 16.99
N ASP A 181 9.85 9.46 16.02
CA ASP A 181 8.42 9.76 16.20
C ASP A 181 7.54 8.52 16.21
N SER A 182 8.11 7.36 15.85
CA SER A 182 7.46 6.05 15.86
C SER A 182 8.41 4.96 16.40
N LEU A 183 7.87 3.95 17.08
CA LEU A 183 8.60 2.78 17.57
C LEU A 183 7.99 1.47 17.08
N TYR A 184 8.86 0.49 16.78
CA TYR A 184 8.52 -0.89 16.44
C TYR A 184 8.88 -1.88 17.56
N GLY A 185 8.29 -3.08 17.52
CA GLY A 185 8.38 -4.17 18.53
C GLY A 185 9.75 -4.35 19.20
N TYR A 186 10.82 -4.34 18.40
CA TYR A 186 12.19 -4.61 18.81
C TYR A 186 12.81 -3.49 19.66
N ASP A 187 12.27 -2.28 19.57
CA ASP A 187 12.83 -1.06 20.19
C ASP A 187 12.15 -0.71 21.52
N MET A 188 11.20 -1.54 21.94
CA MET A 188 10.27 -1.26 23.03
C MET A 188 10.74 -1.85 24.36
N ASN A 189 10.32 -1.25 25.47
CA ASN A 189 10.49 -1.78 26.82
C ASN A 189 9.35 -2.75 27.21
N SER A 190 9.41 -3.31 28.42
CA SER A 190 8.42 -4.29 28.90
C SER A 190 7.01 -3.73 29.01
N LYS A 191 6.86 -2.45 29.37
CA LYS A 191 5.53 -1.83 29.54
C LYS A 191 4.75 -1.81 28.23
N PHE A 192 5.42 -1.51 27.13
CA PHE A 192 4.76 -1.53 25.83
C PHE A 192 4.50 -2.95 25.34
N ARG A 193 5.41 -3.90 25.58
CA ARG A 193 5.18 -5.31 25.27
C ARG A 193 3.94 -5.86 25.99
N ASP A 194 3.77 -5.51 27.26
CA ASP A 194 2.58 -5.89 28.04
C ASP A 194 1.30 -5.26 27.47
N TYR A 195 1.39 -4.05 26.92
CA TYR A 195 0.27 -3.39 26.24
C TYR A 195 -0.05 -4.06 24.90
N MET A 196 0.95 -4.35 24.06
CA MET A 196 0.78 -5.12 22.82
C MET A 196 0.14 -6.48 23.08
N ALA A 197 0.62 -7.23 24.07
CA ALA A 197 0.07 -8.54 24.40
C ALA A 197 -1.42 -8.49 24.79
N LYS A 198 -1.88 -7.38 25.39
CA LYS A 198 -3.31 -7.18 25.67
C LYS A 198 -4.10 -6.91 24.40
N LEU A 199 -3.57 -6.08 23.50
CA LEU A 199 -4.19 -5.83 22.19
C LEU A 199 -4.27 -7.11 21.37
N ASP A 200 -3.16 -7.85 21.27
CA ASP A 200 -3.08 -9.14 20.57
C ASP A 200 -4.16 -10.10 21.09
N ALA A 201 -4.34 -10.21 22.41
CA ALA A 201 -5.35 -11.07 23.00
C ALA A 201 -6.79 -10.68 22.59
N VAL A 202 -7.10 -9.37 22.57
CA VAL A 202 -8.42 -8.87 22.15
C VAL A 202 -8.64 -9.11 20.65
N PHE A 203 -7.61 -8.93 19.82
CA PHE A 203 -7.66 -9.22 18.39
C PHE A 203 -7.92 -10.70 18.10
N VAL A 204 -7.17 -11.59 18.74
CA VAL A 204 -7.33 -13.05 18.59
C VAL A 204 -8.71 -13.51 19.05
N GLU A 205 -9.24 -12.96 20.14
CA GLU A 205 -10.57 -13.28 20.63
C GLU A 205 -11.68 -12.85 19.66
N LYS A 206 -11.62 -11.62 19.13
CA LYS A 206 -12.68 -11.04 18.30
C LYS A 206 -12.61 -11.44 16.83
N TYR A 207 -11.41 -11.47 16.28
CA TYR A 207 -11.18 -11.59 14.84
C TYR A 207 -10.45 -12.88 14.45
N HIS A 208 -9.98 -13.69 15.41
CA HIS A 208 -9.20 -14.89 15.14
C HIS A 208 -7.97 -14.62 14.25
N ASP A 209 -7.40 -13.44 14.40
CA ASP A 209 -6.18 -12.99 13.71
C ASP A 209 -5.10 -12.72 14.75
N ASP A 210 -3.96 -13.38 14.61
CA ASP A 210 -2.78 -13.24 15.47
C ASP A 210 -1.65 -12.46 14.79
N ASN A 211 -1.87 -11.95 13.58
CA ASN A 211 -0.85 -11.31 12.75
C ASN A 211 -1.03 -9.79 12.68
N ILE A 212 -0.94 -9.14 13.85
CA ILE A 212 -1.01 -7.68 13.94
C ILE A 212 0.37 -7.04 14.12
N HIS A 213 0.59 -5.94 13.41
CA HIS A 213 1.81 -5.15 13.52
C HIS A 213 1.48 -3.84 14.21
N ILE A 214 1.88 -3.69 15.47
CA ILE A 214 1.56 -2.49 16.25
C ILE A 214 2.75 -1.52 16.21
N VAL A 215 2.47 -0.26 15.93
CA VAL A 215 3.44 0.84 15.91
C VAL A 215 2.97 1.92 16.89
N LEU A 216 3.85 2.33 17.80
CA LEU A 216 3.57 3.45 18.71
C LEU A 216 4.04 4.75 18.06
N HIS A 217 3.28 5.84 18.17
CA HIS A 217 3.69 7.16 17.67
C HIS A 217 3.23 8.31 18.59
N GLN A 218 3.98 9.42 18.59
CA GLN A 218 3.70 10.59 19.45
C GLN A 218 3.11 11.82 18.76
N ASN A 219 3.40 12.01 17.48
CA ASN A 219 2.92 13.16 16.70
C ASN A 219 1.77 12.75 15.79
N GLU A 220 1.02 13.73 15.27
CA GLU A 220 0.05 13.47 14.20
C GLU A 220 0.76 12.73 13.06
N LEU A 221 0.25 11.55 12.71
CA LEU A 221 0.79 10.82 11.57
C LEU A 221 0.52 11.65 10.32
N PRO A 222 1.53 11.89 9.46
CA PRO A 222 1.26 12.45 8.15
C PRO A 222 0.31 11.47 7.44
N GLY A 223 -0.87 11.94 7.06
CA GLY A 223 -2.02 11.11 6.68
C GLY A 223 -1.64 9.93 5.80
N CYS A 224 -2.06 8.73 6.19
CA CYS A 224 -1.95 7.45 5.47
C CYS A 224 -0.73 7.33 4.54
N LYS A 225 0.48 7.63 5.04
CA LYS A 225 1.72 7.26 4.34
C LYS A 225 1.97 5.78 4.61
N SER A 226 1.36 4.93 3.79
CA SER A 226 1.63 3.48 3.76
C SER A 226 3.14 3.25 3.61
N TYR A 227 3.80 2.90 4.70
CA TYR A 227 5.12 2.28 4.67
C TYR A 227 4.88 0.90 4.02
N TYR A 228 5.53 0.67 2.87
CA TYR A 228 5.53 -0.57 2.09
C TYR A 228 4.33 -0.84 1.13
N GLY A 229 4.68 -1.07 -0.14
CA GLY A 229 4.01 -2.00 -1.07
C GLY A 229 2.83 -1.54 -1.93
N PHE A 230 1.93 -0.66 -1.43
CA PHE A 230 0.80 -0.17 -2.24
C PHE A 230 0.47 1.30 -1.95
N TYR A 231 1.03 2.16 -2.81
CA TYR A 231 0.81 3.59 -2.83
C TYR A 231 -0.68 3.94 -2.95
N GLY A 232 -1.23 4.44 -1.84
CA GLY A 232 -2.33 5.39 -1.83
C GLY A 232 -1.78 6.76 -1.41
N ILE A 233 -1.01 7.41 -2.28
CA ILE A 233 -0.48 8.75 -2.01
C ILE A 233 -1.41 9.79 -2.64
N ASP A 234 -1.92 10.72 -1.82
CA ASP A 234 -2.30 12.04 -2.33
C ASP A 234 -1.03 12.81 -2.67
N LEU A 235 -0.66 12.83 -3.95
CA LEU A 235 0.59 13.48 -4.41
C LEU A 235 0.57 15.00 -4.19
N ASN A 236 -0.56 15.62 -3.85
CA ASN A 236 -0.60 17.05 -3.52
C ASN A 236 -0.04 17.37 -2.12
N GLU A 237 0.11 16.37 -1.24
CA GLU A 237 0.75 16.53 0.08
C GLU A 237 2.22 16.07 0.12
N PHE A 238 2.71 15.47 -0.96
CA PHE A 238 4.09 14.97 -1.06
C PHE A 238 5.13 16.10 -0.91
N ASP A 239 4.88 17.25 -1.53
CA ASP A 239 5.79 18.42 -1.47
C ASP A 239 5.89 19.05 -0.08
N LYS A 240 4.92 18.81 0.82
CA LYS A 240 4.95 19.37 2.18
C LYS A 240 5.95 18.67 3.10
N TYR A 241 6.35 17.44 2.74
CA TYR A 241 7.26 16.60 3.54
C TYR A 241 8.49 16.10 2.76
N ALA A 242 8.58 16.41 1.46
CA ALA A 242 9.78 16.18 0.66
C ALA A 242 11.04 16.89 1.21
N GLY A 243 10.85 17.85 2.13
CA GLY A 243 11.93 18.57 2.83
C GLY A 243 12.35 18.04 4.20
N GLU A 244 11.70 17.01 4.77
CA GLU A 244 12.07 16.46 6.10
C GLU A 244 12.74 15.08 6.06
N PHE A 245 12.73 14.40 4.91
CA PHE A 245 13.70 13.35 4.62
C PHE A 245 14.93 13.97 3.97
N VAL A 246 15.59 14.86 4.69
CA VAL A 246 16.91 15.37 4.30
C VAL A 246 17.86 14.19 4.29
N ASN A 247 18.35 13.89 3.09
CA ASN A 247 19.66 13.31 2.80
C ASN A 247 20.50 13.10 4.06
N ILE A 248 20.54 11.87 4.56
CA ILE A 248 21.76 11.42 5.22
C ILE A 248 22.79 11.44 4.10
N ASN A 249 23.68 12.44 4.15
CA ASN A 249 24.93 12.43 3.40
C ASN A 249 25.57 11.07 3.65
N LEU A 250 25.44 10.16 2.68
CA LEU A 250 26.34 9.03 2.50
C LEU A 250 27.64 9.61 1.93
N GLU A 251 28.28 10.50 2.69
CA GLU A 251 29.70 10.80 2.49
C GLU A 251 30.45 10.00 3.56
N ASP A 252 31.03 8.92 3.06
CA ASP A 252 32.28 8.29 3.49
C ASP A 252 32.88 8.81 4.80
N ASN A 253 32.90 7.94 5.81
CA ASN A 253 34.01 7.86 6.75
C ASN A 253 34.18 6.40 7.18
N TYR A 254 34.72 5.60 6.26
CA TYR A 254 35.53 4.46 6.67
C TYR A 254 36.94 4.99 6.95
N ASP A 255 37.23 5.19 8.23
CA ASP A 255 38.59 5.13 8.76
C ASP A 255 38.52 4.35 10.08
N TYR A 256 38.90 3.07 9.99
CA TYR A 256 39.74 2.27 10.89
C TYR A 256 39.50 0.77 10.70
#